data_AF-A0A2S9FKB8-F1
#
_entry.id   AF-A0A2S9FKB8-F1
#
_cell.length_a   1.000
_cell.length_b   1.000
_cell.length_c   1.000
_cell.angle_alpha   90.00
_cell.angle_beta   90.00
_cell.angle_gamma   90.00
#
_symmetry.space_group_name_H-M   'P 1'
#
loop_
_entity.id
_entity.type
_entity.pdbx_description
1 polymer ?
#
loop_
_entity_poly.entity_id
_entity_poly.type
_entity_poly.pdbx_seq_one_letter_code
_entity_poly.pdbx_strand_id
1 'polypeptide(L)'
;GRLAPGTLLPPSRTLAADLGLARNTVADAYAELVAEGWLASRQGSGTWVVDTARASGPVAPVPLRPHGARVAPVHNLMPGSPDVAEFPRNQWAASMRRALTNAPTEALRMGDPRGRPELRSALAEYLARARGGRASADSIVICAGVRQAVQLLAQTLGGPMAVEAYGLFLFRDAL
;
A
#
# COMPACT_ATOMS: atom_id res chain seq x y z
N GLY A 1 7.91 -18.22 26.57
CA GLY A 1 8.60 -17.07 27.22
C GLY A 1 8.90 -17.39 28.67
N ARG A 2 9.53 -16.48 29.42
CA ARG A 2 9.82 -16.68 30.86
C ARG A 2 8.59 -16.55 31.77
N LEU A 3 7.56 -15.83 31.32
CA LEU A 3 6.27 -15.76 32.00
C LEU A 3 5.35 -16.86 31.46
N ALA A 4 4.75 -17.64 32.37
CA ALA A 4 3.81 -18.70 32.02
C ALA A 4 2.44 -18.12 31.62
N PRO A 5 1.69 -18.76 30.71
CA PRO A 5 0.30 -18.39 30.45
C PRO A 5 -0.54 -18.36 31.73
N GLY A 6 -1.45 -17.41 31.83
CA GLY A 6 -2.28 -17.16 33.02
C GLY A 6 -1.57 -16.39 34.15
N THR A 7 -0.27 -16.09 34.02
CA THR A 7 0.44 -15.26 35.00
C THR A 7 -0.18 -13.87 35.05
N LEU A 8 -0.59 -13.44 36.25
CA LEU A 8 -1.04 -12.09 36.52
C LEU A 8 0.14 -11.13 36.52
N LEU A 9 0.01 -10.04 35.79
CA LEU A 9 0.97 -8.96 35.76
C LEU A 9 0.71 -7.96 36.89
N PRO A 10 1.76 -7.29 37.41
CA PRO A 10 1.59 -6.22 38.37
C PRO A 10 0.72 -5.09 37.78
N PRO A 11 -0.09 -4.40 38.60
CA PRO A 11 -0.78 -3.19 38.17
C PRO A 11 0.19 -2.16 37.61
N SER A 12 -0.21 -1.40 36.59
CA SER A 12 0.66 -0.44 35.90
C SER A 12 1.35 0.56 36.85
N ARG A 13 0.69 0.96 37.94
CA ARG A 13 1.27 1.82 38.98
C ARG A 13 2.43 1.17 39.76
N THR A 14 2.33 -0.13 40.04
CA THR A 14 3.33 -0.87 40.82
C THR A 14 4.55 -1.14 39.94
N LEU A 15 4.32 -1.62 38.71
CA LEU A 15 5.41 -1.87 37.78
C LEU A 15 6.15 -0.58 37.38
N ALA A 16 5.43 0.53 37.23
CA ALA A 16 6.05 1.83 36.97
C ALA A 16 6.98 2.26 38.11
N ALA A 17 6.58 2.04 39.36
CA ALA A 17 7.42 2.34 40.53
C ALA A 17 8.65 1.43 40.57
N ASP A 18 8.48 0.12 40.35
CA ASP A 18 9.57 -0.87 40.38
C ASP A 18 10.62 -0.61 39.28
N LEU A 19 10.19 -0.12 38.12
CA LEU A 19 11.07 0.19 36.98
C LEU A 19 11.56 1.64 36.94
N GLY A 20 11.08 2.51 37.84
CA GLY A 20 11.40 3.95 37.81
C GLY A 20 10.88 4.66 36.55
N LEU A 21 9.77 4.18 35.97
CA LEU A 21 9.17 4.71 34.74
C LEU A 21 7.90 5.51 35.03
N ALA A 22 7.51 6.35 34.07
CA ALA A 22 6.21 7.02 34.12
C ALA A 22 5.07 5.99 33.96
N ARG A 23 3.99 6.16 34.73
CA ARG A 23 2.82 5.26 34.69
C ARG A 23 2.21 5.14 33.30
N ASN A 24 2.14 6.24 32.54
CA ASN A 24 1.55 6.25 31.20
C ASN A 24 2.33 5.33 30.25
N THR A 25 3.66 5.35 30.30
CA THR A 25 4.52 4.48 29.49
C THR A 25 4.23 3.00 29.72
N VAL A 26 4.05 2.59 30.98
CA VAL A 26 3.70 1.20 31.32
C VAL A 26 2.28 0.86 30.89
N ALA A 27 1.34 1.81 31.01
CA ALA A 27 -0.04 1.61 30.58
C ALA A 27 -0.14 1.44 29.05
N ASP A 28 0.61 2.24 28.29
CA ASP A 28 0.65 2.17 26.83
C ASP A 28 1.26 0.85 26.36
N ALA A 29 2.36 0.42 26.98
CA ALA A 29 2.97 -0.89 26.69
C ALA A 29 2.02 -2.07 26.99
N TYR A 30 1.26 -2.01 28.08
CA TYR A 30 0.23 -3.02 28.37
C TYR A 30 -0.90 -2.98 27.33
N ALA A 31 -1.32 -1.80 26.89
CA ALA A 31 -2.36 -1.65 25.89
C ALA A 31 -1.93 -2.23 24.53
N GLU A 32 -0.67 -1.99 24.12
CA GLU A 32 -0.09 -2.56 22.90
C GLU A 32 -0.01 -4.09 22.97
N LEU A 33 0.49 -4.65 24.08
CA LEU A 33 0.55 -6.10 24.27
C LEU A 33 -0.83 -6.77 24.36
N VAL A 34 -1.86 -6.05 24.83
CA VAL A 34 -3.26 -6.51 24.74
C VAL A 34 -3.77 -6.47 23.30
N ALA A 35 -3.46 -5.42 22.55
CA ALA A 35 -3.87 -5.28 21.15
C ALA A 35 -3.24 -6.35 20.25
N GLU A 36 -1.99 -6.72 20.51
CA GLU A 36 -1.28 -7.82 19.84
C GLU A 36 -1.73 -9.22 20.30
N GLY A 37 -2.53 -9.30 21.38
CA GLY A 37 -3.07 -10.55 21.90
C GLY A 37 -2.11 -11.35 22.79
N TRP A 38 -0.98 -10.76 23.21
CA TRP A 38 -0.07 -11.38 24.17
C TRP A 38 -0.62 -11.33 25.60
N LEU A 39 -1.40 -10.30 25.92
CA LEU A 39 -2.05 -10.11 27.21
C LEU A 39 -3.57 -10.03 27.07
N ALA A 40 -4.27 -10.41 28.13
CA ALA A 40 -5.69 -10.14 28.28
C ALA A 40 -5.89 -9.30 29.54
N SER A 41 -6.85 -8.38 29.48
CA SER A 41 -7.18 -7.48 30.59
C SER A 41 -8.69 -7.47 30.79
N ARG A 42 -9.13 -7.57 32.05
CA ARG A 42 -10.54 -7.44 32.43
C ARG A 42 -10.67 -6.48 33.60
N GLN A 43 -11.60 -5.54 33.48
CA GLN A 43 -11.90 -4.57 34.53
C GLN A 43 -12.24 -5.29 35.83
N GLY A 44 -11.49 -5.00 36.89
CA GLY A 44 -11.64 -5.63 38.21
C GLY A 44 -10.88 -6.95 38.42
N SER A 45 -10.31 -7.56 37.37
CA SER A 45 -9.59 -8.85 37.47
C SER A 45 -8.09 -8.77 37.12
N GLY A 46 -7.60 -7.60 36.69
CA GLY A 46 -6.19 -7.38 36.36
C GLY A 46 -5.84 -7.73 34.91
N THR A 47 -4.54 -7.81 34.64
CA THR A 47 -3.96 -8.12 33.32
C THR A 47 -3.15 -9.40 33.44
N TRP A 48 -3.28 -10.34 32.50
CA TRP A 48 -2.58 -11.62 32.55
C TRP A 48 -2.09 -12.08 31.18
N VAL A 49 -1.10 -12.98 31.18
CA VAL A 49 -0.49 -13.53 29.96
C VAL A 49 -1.43 -14.52 29.28
N VAL A 50 -1.64 -14.38 27.97
CA VAL A 50 -2.49 -15.28 27.18
C VAL A 50 -1.71 -16.52 26.77
N ASP A 51 -2.37 -17.67 26.73
CA ASP A 51 -1.82 -18.90 26.16
C ASP A 51 -1.83 -18.83 24.63
N THR A 52 -0.75 -18.31 24.05
CA THR A 52 -0.56 -18.24 22.59
C THR A 52 -0.17 -19.58 21.98
N ALA A 53 0.27 -20.57 22.78
CA ALA A 53 0.58 -21.91 22.30
C ALA A 53 -0.70 -22.70 21.97
N ARG A 54 -1.79 -22.48 22.71
CA ARG A 54 -3.13 -23.01 22.36
C ARG A 54 -3.72 -22.39 21.09
N ALA A 55 -3.37 -21.16 20.74
CA ALA A 55 -3.77 -20.54 19.48
C ALA A 55 -3.04 -21.15 18.26
N SER A 56 -1.97 -21.92 18.49
CA SER A 56 -1.22 -22.67 17.48
C SER A 56 -1.67 -24.15 17.37
N GLY A 57 -2.83 -24.51 17.95
CA GLY A 57 -3.49 -25.76 17.58
C GLY A 57 -3.68 -25.83 16.06
N PRO A 58 -3.72 -27.02 15.44
CA PRO A 58 -3.95 -27.13 14.00
C PRO A 58 -5.19 -26.30 13.67
N VAL A 59 -4.98 -25.20 12.94
CA VAL A 59 -6.06 -24.38 12.43
C VAL A 59 -6.84 -25.33 11.54
N ALA A 60 -8.00 -25.80 12.04
CA ALA A 60 -8.93 -26.52 11.20
C ALA A 60 -9.08 -25.65 9.95
N PRO A 61 -8.82 -26.17 8.74
CA PRO A 61 -8.80 -25.36 7.55
C PRO A 61 -10.12 -24.60 7.53
N VAL A 62 -10.04 -23.28 7.74
CA VAL A 62 -11.20 -22.42 7.63
C VAL A 62 -11.70 -22.73 6.23
N PRO A 63 -12.94 -23.26 6.06
CA PRO A 63 -13.43 -23.57 4.74
C PRO A 63 -13.25 -22.29 3.93
N LEU A 64 -12.44 -22.37 2.87
CA LEU A 64 -12.19 -21.25 1.98
C LEU A 64 -13.58 -20.74 1.61
N ARG A 65 -13.97 -19.58 2.17
CA ARG A 65 -15.23 -18.96 1.77
C ARG A 65 -15.15 -18.90 0.25
N PRO A 66 -16.15 -19.41 -0.48
CA PRO A 66 -16.12 -19.36 -1.92
C PRO A 66 -15.80 -17.92 -2.31
N HIS A 67 -14.64 -17.73 -2.95
CA HIS A 67 -14.23 -16.45 -3.53
C HIS A 67 -15.20 -16.21 -4.69
N GLY A 68 -16.40 -15.72 -4.38
CA GLY A 68 -17.51 -15.89 -5.30
C GLY A 68 -18.69 -14.96 -5.13
N ALA A 69 -18.69 -14.09 -4.11
CA ALA A 69 -19.49 -12.89 -4.15
C ALA A 69 -18.59 -11.73 -3.77
N ARG A 70 -17.94 -11.13 -4.78
CA ARG A 70 -17.52 -9.73 -4.65
C ARG A 70 -18.80 -8.94 -4.43
N VAL A 71 -19.20 -8.76 -3.17
CA VAL A 71 -20.05 -7.63 -2.82
C VAL A 71 -19.15 -6.43 -3.08
N ALA A 72 -19.23 -5.87 -4.29
CA ALA A 72 -18.68 -4.56 -4.54
C ALA A 72 -19.33 -3.66 -3.47
N PRO A 73 -18.55 -3.09 -2.55
CA PRO A 73 -19.14 -2.26 -1.52
C PRO A 73 -19.90 -1.13 -2.21
N VAL A 74 -21.11 -0.82 -1.73
CA VAL A 74 -21.93 0.28 -2.27
C VAL A 74 -21.13 1.59 -2.27
N HIS A 75 -20.26 1.75 -1.27
CA HIS A 75 -19.28 2.83 -1.19
C HIS A 75 -17.89 2.25 -0.97
N ASN A 76 -17.00 2.43 -1.95
CA ASN A 76 -15.60 2.08 -1.81
C ASN A 76 -14.82 3.31 -1.31
N LEU A 77 -14.41 3.29 -0.03
CA LEU A 77 -13.63 4.36 0.58
C LEU A 77 -12.11 4.11 0.51
N MET A 78 -11.67 3.10 -0.26
CA MET A 78 -10.25 2.81 -0.40
C MET A 78 -9.57 3.90 -1.24
N PRO A 79 -8.45 4.48 -0.75
CA PRO A 79 -7.69 5.45 -1.51
C PRO A 79 -7.15 4.82 -2.80
N GLY A 80 -7.07 5.62 -3.87
CA GLY A 80 -6.57 5.17 -5.17
C GLY A 80 -7.57 4.39 -6.02
N SER A 81 -8.83 4.29 -5.60
CA SER A 81 -9.92 3.72 -6.41
C SER A 81 -10.79 4.84 -7.00
N PRO A 82 -10.52 5.31 -8.23
CA PRO A 82 -11.39 6.29 -8.89
C PRO A 82 -12.75 5.67 -9.24
N ASP A 83 -13.77 6.52 -9.41
CA ASP A 83 -15.06 6.07 -9.95
C ASP A 83 -14.93 5.73 -11.45
N VAL A 84 -14.85 4.44 -11.74
CA VAL A 84 -14.74 3.93 -13.11
C VAL A 84 -16.05 4.08 -13.90
N ALA A 85 -17.18 4.42 -13.25
CA ALA A 85 -18.43 4.70 -13.94
C ALA A 85 -18.32 5.96 -14.81
N GLU A 86 -17.58 6.98 -14.34
CA GLU A 86 -17.35 8.26 -15.03
C GLU A 86 -16.43 8.15 -16.26
N PHE A 87 -15.79 6.99 -16.48
CA PHE A 87 -14.88 6.82 -17.60
C PHE A 87 -15.59 7.13 -18.95
N PRO A 88 -15.04 8.03 -19.79
CA PRO A 88 -15.71 8.52 -20.99
C PRO A 88 -15.63 7.51 -22.15
N ARG A 89 -16.32 6.38 -22.01
CA ARG A 89 -16.26 5.20 -22.91
C ARG A 89 -16.37 5.56 -24.39
N ASN A 90 -17.34 6.40 -24.75
CA ASN A 90 -17.59 6.78 -26.15
C ASN A 90 -16.47 7.64 -26.73
N GLN A 91 -15.99 8.63 -25.98
CA GLN A 91 -14.91 9.52 -26.42
C GLN A 91 -13.58 8.76 -26.51
N TRP A 92 -13.34 7.85 -25.57
CA TRP A 92 -12.18 6.96 -25.58
C TRP A 92 -12.20 6.04 -26.80
N ALA A 93 -13.34 5.38 -27.08
CA ALA A 93 -13.49 4.51 -28.24
C ALA A 93 -13.32 5.27 -29.57
N ALA A 94 -13.86 6.50 -29.67
CA ALA A 94 -13.67 7.36 -30.83
C ALA A 94 -12.19 7.74 -31.03
N SER A 95 -11.50 8.08 -29.94
CA SER A 95 -10.07 8.44 -29.96
C SER A 95 -9.19 7.25 -30.35
N MET A 96 -9.44 6.08 -29.77
CA MET A 96 -8.73 4.84 -30.08
C MET A 96 -8.88 4.47 -31.56
N ARG A 97 -10.12 4.49 -32.08
CA ARG A 97 -10.39 4.21 -33.48
C ARG A 97 -9.66 5.19 -34.40
N ARG A 98 -9.73 6.49 -34.11
CA ARG A 98 -9.00 7.51 -34.88
C ARG A 98 -7.49 7.27 -34.87
N ALA A 99 -6.92 6.97 -33.70
CA ALA A 99 -5.49 6.69 -33.57
C ALA A 99 -5.07 5.47 -34.39
N LEU A 100 -5.84 4.38 -34.34
CA LEU A 100 -5.56 3.17 -35.11
C LEU A 100 -5.73 3.36 -36.63
N THR A 101 -6.78 4.06 -37.07
CA THR A 101 -7.01 4.33 -38.50
C THR A 101 -5.92 5.21 -39.10
N ASN A 102 -5.40 6.16 -38.34
CA ASN A 102 -4.37 7.09 -38.80
C ASN A 102 -2.94 6.65 -38.45
N ALA A 103 -2.77 5.48 -37.81
CA ALA A 103 -1.47 5.01 -37.39
C ALA A 103 -0.63 4.64 -38.62
N PRO A 104 0.57 5.22 -38.79
CA PRO A 104 1.49 4.78 -39.82
C PRO A 104 2.06 3.40 -39.46
N THR A 105 2.51 2.64 -40.46
CA THR A 105 2.90 1.23 -40.28
C THR A 105 4.00 1.04 -39.22
N GLU A 106 4.95 1.96 -39.11
CA GLU A 106 6.02 1.91 -38.10
C GLU A 106 5.51 2.12 -36.67
N ALA A 107 4.33 2.70 -36.46
CA ALA A 107 3.71 2.81 -35.15
C ALA A 107 3.27 1.44 -34.60
N LEU A 108 3.09 0.44 -35.46
CA LEU A 108 2.72 -0.92 -35.08
C LEU A 108 3.94 -1.85 -34.87
N ARG A 109 5.16 -1.32 -35.07
CA ARG A 109 6.41 -2.06 -34.87
C ARG A 109 6.98 -1.73 -33.48
N MET A 110 8.01 -2.48 -33.09
CA MET A 110 8.83 -2.10 -31.94
C MET A 110 9.43 -0.72 -32.19
N GLY A 111 9.14 0.24 -31.31
CA GLY A 111 9.56 1.63 -31.42
C GLY A 111 10.65 2.01 -30.42
N ASP A 112 10.80 3.32 -30.19
CA ASP A 112 11.63 3.85 -29.11
C ASP A 112 11.19 3.25 -27.76
N PRO A 113 12.10 2.66 -26.96
CA PRO A 113 11.77 2.05 -25.67
C PRO A 113 11.20 3.05 -24.66
N ARG A 114 11.40 4.36 -24.86
CA ARG A 114 10.78 5.41 -24.05
C ARG A 114 9.31 5.65 -24.39
N GLY A 115 8.80 5.04 -25.46
CA GLY A 115 7.47 5.26 -26.01
C GLY A 115 7.47 6.21 -27.21
N ARG A 116 6.34 6.23 -27.94
CA ARG A 116 6.17 6.99 -29.18
C ARG A 116 6.46 8.49 -28.98
N PRO A 117 7.25 9.13 -29.87
CA PRO A 117 7.60 10.53 -29.73
C PRO A 117 6.37 11.46 -29.74
N GLU A 118 5.34 11.14 -30.52
CA GLU A 118 4.11 11.93 -30.60
C GLU A 118 3.38 11.96 -29.26
N LEU A 119 3.34 10.81 -28.55
CA LEU A 119 2.77 10.71 -27.22
C LEU A 119 3.61 11.48 -26.19
N ARG A 120 4.94 11.35 -26.25
CA ARG A 120 5.85 12.07 -25.34
C ARG A 120 5.72 13.59 -25.50
N SER A 121 5.62 14.09 -26.73
CA SER A 121 5.39 15.53 -27.00
C SER A 121 4.04 16.00 -26.46
N ALA A 122 2.96 15.26 -26.73
CA ALA A 122 1.63 15.60 -26.22
C ALA A 122 1.57 15.64 -24.68
N LEU A 123 2.28 14.71 -24.01
CA LEU A 123 2.38 14.68 -22.55
C LEU A 123 3.24 15.82 -22.00
N ALA A 124 4.37 16.14 -22.62
CA ALA A 124 5.20 17.28 -22.22
C ALA A 124 4.40 18.58 -22.23
N GLU A 125 3.66 18.83 -23.32
CA GLU A 125 2.77 19.98 -23.42
C GLU A 125 1.65 19.98 -22.38
N TYR A 126 1.00 18.84 -22.16
CA TYR A 126 -0.05 18.71 -21.16
C TYR A 126 0.47 19.00 -19.75
N LEU A 127 1.63 18.42 -19.38
CA LEU A 127 2.25 18.62 -18.07
C LEU A 127 2.69 20.07 -17.85
N ALA A 128 3.21 20.72 -18.89
CA ALA A 128 3.54 22.14 -18.84
C ALA A 128 2.31 23.00 -18.53
N ARG A 129 1.18 22.75 -19.23
CA ARG A 129 -0.06 23.51 -19.04
C ARG A 129 -0.77 23.19 -17.73
N ALA A 130 -0.91 21.92 -17.38
CA ALA A 130 -1.76 21.48 -16.27
C ALA A 130 -1.03 21.48 -14.91
N ARG A 131 0.30 21.36 -14.91
CA ARG A 131 1.10 21.16 -13.69
C ARG A 131 2.28 22.11 -13.57
N GLY A 132 2.49 23.02 -14.51
CA GLY A 132 3.65 23.90 -14.56
C GLY A 132 4.98 23.15 -14.68
N GLY A 133 4.94 21.88 -15.09
CA GLY A 133 6.11 21.01 -15.14
C GLY A 133 7.05 21.39 -16.28
N ARG A 134 8.36 21.38 -16.01
CA ARG A 134 9.42 21.54 -17.03
C ARG A 134 9.89 20.17 -17.51
N ALA A 135 9.06 19.46 -18.25
CA ALA A 135 9.44 18.20 -18.90
C ALA A 135 9.53 18.42 -20.42
N SER A 136 10.63 18.00 -21.05
CA SER A 136 10.71 17.90 -22.50
C SER A 136 10.24 16.51 -22.95
N ALA A 137 9.88 16.36 -24.22
CA ALA A 137 9.53 15.04 -24.75
C ALA A 137 10.67 14.02 -24.53
N ASP A 138 11.93 14.46 -24.60
CA ASP A 138 13.11 13.60 -24.44
C ASP A 138 13.38 13.15 -23.00
N SER A 139 12.84 13.87 -22.01
CA SER A 139 12.92 13.49 -20.60
C SER A 139 11.75 12.61 -20.13
N ILE A 140 10.86 12.18 -21.03
CA ILE A 140 9.69 11.37 -20.70
C ILE A 140 9.92 9.91 -21.11
N VAL A 141 9.63 9.00 -20.18
CA VAL A 141 9.57 7.54 -20.42
C VAL A 141 8.16 7.04 -20.10
N ILE A 142 7.50 6.42 -21.08
CA ILE A 142 6.17 5.83 -20.92
C ILE A 142 6.29 4.48 -20.22
N CYS A 143 5.54 4.30 -19.14
CA CYS A 143 5.52 3.08 -18.34
C CYS A 143 4.10 2.49 -18.28
N ALA A 144 3.99 1.19 -18.09
CA ALA A 144 2.77 0.44 -17.79
C ALA A 144 2.34 0.59 -16.32
N GLY A 145 2.49 1.80 -15.77
CA GLY A 145 2.11 2.16 -14.41
C GLY A 145 3.27 2.56 -13.51
N VAL A 146 2.91 3.08 -12.33
CA VAL A 146 3.85 3.70 -11.38
C VAL A 146 4.85 2.70 -10.81
N ARG A 147 4.46 1.43 -10.59
CA ARG A 147 5.38 0.37 -10.11
C ARG A 147 6.56 0.17 -11.06
N GLN A 148 6.29 0.04 -12.35
CA GLN A 148 7.36 -0.11 -13.35
C GLN A 148 8.26 1.13 -13.39
N ALA A 149 7.67 2.33 -13.32
CA ALA A 149 8.46 3.57 -13.31
C ALA A 149 9.43 3.61 -12.12
N VAL A 150 8.97 3.23 -10.93
CA VAL A 150 9.80 3.19 -9.70
C VAL A 150 10.90 2.14 -9.82
N GLN A 151 10.59 0.95 -10.33
CA GLN A 151 11.59 -0.11 -10.58
C GLN A 151 12.68 0.35 -11.55
N LEU A 152 12.31 1.00 -12.66
CA LEU A 152 13.26 1.54 -13.63
C LEU A 152 14.16 2.62 -12.99
N LEU A 153 13.58 3.52 -12.19
CA LEU A 153 14.34 4.55 -11.47
C LEU A 153 15.32 3.94 -10.47
N ALA A 154 14.89 2.94 -9.71
CA ALA A 154 15.73 2.24 -8.74
C ALA A 154 16.93 1.56 -9.39
N GLN A 155 16.68 0.82 -10.48
CA GLN A 155 17.71 0.15 -11.25
C GLN A 155 18.70 1.13 -11.90
N THR A 156 18.23 2.31 -12.32
CA THR A 156 19.05 3.31 -13.02
C THR A 156 19.90 4.14 -12.05
N LEU A 157 19.32 4.58 -10.93
CA LEU A 157 20.01 5.42 -9.94
C LEU A 157 20.98 4.59 -9.08
N GLY A 158 20.57 3.38 -8.70
CA GLY A 158 21.30 2.56 -7.75
C GLY A 158 21.43 3.18 -6.36
N GLY A 159 22.05 2.45 -5.44
CA GLY A 159 22.35 2.93 -4.09
C GLY A 159 21.14 2.98 -3.14
N PRO A 160 21.33 3.54 -1.93
CA PRO A 160 20.28 3.62 -0.92
C PRO A 160 19.20 4.64 -1.32
N MET A 161 17.93 4.23 -1.25
CA MET A 161 16.77 5.06 -1.55
C MET A 161 15.92 5.26 -0.30
N ALA A 162 15.48 6.50 -0.07
CA ALA A 162 14.58 6.84 1.02
C ALA A 162 13.15 7.00 0.49
N VAL A 163 12.18 6.49 1.25
CA VAL A 163 10.75 6.63 0.97
C VAL A 163 10.01 7.06 2.24
N GLU A 164 8.85 7.69 2.06
CA GLU A 164 8.03 8.12 3.19
C GLU A 164 7.57 6.94 4.07
N ALA A 165 7.65 7.13 5.39
CA ALA A 165 7.31 6.12 6.41
C ALA A 165 5.82 5.72 6.43
N TYR A 166 4.93 6.46 5.76
CA TYR A 166 3.52 6.10 5.55
C TYR A 166 3.06 6.31 4.10
N GLY A 167 3.99 6.25 3.15
CA GLY A 167 3.69 6.36 1.72
C GLY A 167 2.96 5.14 1.16
N LEU A 168 2.54 5.22 -0.11
CA LEU A 168 1.89 4.10 -0.81
C LEU A 168 2.80 2.86 -0.81
N PHE A 169 2.26 1.73 -0.35
CA PHE A 169 2.99 0.45 -0.26
C PHE A 169 3.65 0.04 -1.59
N LEU A 170 3.05 0.42 -2.72
CA LEU A 170 3.55 0.15 -4.07
C LEU A 170 5.00 0.61 -4.27
N PHE A 171 5.42 1.68 -3.60
CA PHE A 171 6.77 2.21 -3.69
C PHE A 171 7.77 1.34 -2.94
N ARG A 172 7.41 0.81 -1.77
CA ARG A 172 8.30 -0.06 -0.97
C ARG A 172 8.52 -1.40 -1.63
N ASP A 173 7.47 -1.99 -2.19
CA ASP A 173 7.56 -3.29 -2.86
C ASP A 173 8.33 -3.22 -4.19
N ALA A 174 8.50 -2.02 -4.74
CA ALA A 174 9.10 -1.79 -6.05
C ALA A 174 10.61 -1.46 -5.98
N LEU A 175 11.10 -1.06 -4.82
CA LEU A 175 12.50 -0.72 -4.54
C LEU A 175 13.22 -1.90 -3.87
#